data_AF-A0A3M1QX65-F1
#
_entry.id   AF-A0A3M1QX65-F1
#
_cell.length_a   1.000
_cell.length_b   1.000
_cell.length_c   1.000
_cell.angle_alpha   90.00
_cell.angle_beta   90.00
_cell.angle_gamma   90.00
#
_symmetry.space_group_name_H-M   'P 1'
#
loop_
_entity.id
_entity.type
_entity.pdbx_description
1 polymer ?
#
loop_
_entity_poly.entity_id
_entity_poly.type
_entity_poly.pdbx_seq_one_letter_code
_entity_poly.pdbx_strand_id
1 'polypeptide(L)'
;MWVFEWFPPDAGISADDLRGAHLLGADGVPTRGEIKIDAGRITCESRHDEPLALSVLWPVADFGLVQLETTRLPAREEPYLLNIELARHRLMRISQKCEEWGLFDYPGMEQISASVRDAQDAFVAALEHADDPPAAARHADEALSKACRASEAMCRFHANVFLDRRRQSGDASRAAIGVLLPADTGDLALSDALGGGMDFAHIPFPWQRIQPKEHGATYSATDQMVKAARKAGLVARGGPLLSFTVSSVPPWLVIWENDYEAIADFARDHVQRTVKRYSGKIASWIVAGGLHADAVFPFTFEQIMDLTRMAVTTAKQADPRAQLVIELTQPWSEYYARNASTI
;
A
#
# COMPACT_ATOMS: atom_id res chain seq x y z
N MET A 1 21.53 -17.16 10.50
CA MET A 1 20.16 -17.72 10.62
C MET A 1 19.46 -17.02 11.77
N TRP A 2 18.21 -16.62 11.58
CA TRP A 2 17.36 -16.10 12.64
C TRP A 2 16.37 -17.16 13.04
N VAL A 3 16.21 -17.38 14.34
CA VAL A 3 15.29 -18.38 14.87
C VAL A 3 14.33 -17.66 15.80
N PHE A 4 13.03 -17.88 15.59
CA PHE A 4 11.97 -17.38 16.44
C PHE A 4 11.18 -18.56 16.97
N GLU A 5 10.86 -18.54 18.26
CA GLU A 5 9.82 -19.37 18.84
C GLU A 5 8.64 -18.49 19.23
N TRP A 6 7.45 -19.07 19.22
CA TRP A 6 6.27 -18.34 19.65
C TRP A 6 5.37 -19.24 20.48
N PHE A 7 4.57 -18.59 21.31
CA PHE A 7 3.50 -19.25 22.04
C PHE A 7 2.18 -18.68 21.51
N PRO A 8 1.25 -19.54 21.10
CA PRO A 8 0.01 -19.08 20.48
C PRO A 8 -0.77 -18.22 21.49
N PRO A 9 -1.31 -17.07 21.06
CA PRO A 9 -2.15 -16.27 21.95
C PRO A 9 -3.44 -17.04 22.27
N ASP A 10 -4.00 -16.80 23.44
CA ASP A 10 -5.27 -17.41 23.90
C ASP A 10 -6.47 -17.13 22.96
N ALA A 11 -6.31 -16.23 21.98
CA ALA A 11 -7.32 -15.74 21.06
C ALA A 11 -7.80 -16.74 19.98
N GLY A 12 -7.31 -17.99 19.95
CA GLY A 12 -7.85 -19.05 19.08
C GLY A 12 -7.65 -18.86 17.57
N ILE A 13 -6.81 -17.91 17.15
CA ILE A 13 -6.41 -17.72 15.75
C ILE A 13 -5.03 -18.37 15.58
N SER A 14 -4.94 -19.37 14.70
CA SER A 14 -3.68 -20.07 14.44
C SER A 14 -2.67 -19.12 13.77
N ALA A 15 -1.48 -19.04 14.36
CA ALA A 15 -0.31 -18.34 13.82
C ALA A 15 0.51 -19.22 12.87
N ASP A 16 0.00 -20.39 12.46
CA ASP A 16 0.73 -21.40 11.67
C ASP A 16 0.81 -21.08 10.17
N ASP A 17 0.62 -19.81 9.81
CA ASP A 17 0.46 -19.36 8.44
C ASP A 17 1.45 -18.24 8.10
N LEU A 18 2.37 -18.54 7.17
CA LEU A 18 3.37 -17.59 6.68
C LEU A 18 2.85 -16.70 5.54
N ARG A 19 1.54 -16.66 5.27
CA ARG A 19 0.98 -15.71 4.30
C ARG A 19 1.38 -14.29 4.64
N GLY A 20 1.99 -13.61 3.68
CA GLY A 20 2.48 -12.24 3.83
C GLY A 20 3.78 -12.09 4.60
N ALA A 21 4.38 -13.18 5.11
CA ALA A 21 5.65 -13.10 5.82
C ALA A 21 6.79 -12.72 4.86
N HIS A 22 7.65 -11.79 5.30
CA HIS A 22 8.83 -11.33 4.56
C HIS A 22 9.87 -10.73 5.51
N LEU A 23 11.13 -10.66 5.06
CA LEU A 23 12.21 -10.04 5.84
C LEU A 23 12.36 -8.56 5.47
N LEU A 24 12.79 -7.76 6.43
CA LEU A 24 13.02 -6.32 6.29
C LEU A 24 14.46 -6.00 6.70
N GLY A 25 15.16 -5.27 5.85
CA GLY A 25 16.51 -4.77 6.06
C GLY A 25 16.52 -3.36 6.65
N ALA A 26 17.57 -2.60 6.36
CA ALA A 26 17.65 -1.19 6.74
C ALA A 26 16.45 -0.38 6.22
N ASP A 27 16.02 0.60 7.02
CA ASP A 27 14.92 1.52 6.72
C ASP A 27 13.56 0.85 6.40
N GLY A 28 13.37 -0.41 6.81
CA GLY A 28 12.15 -1.16 6.54
C GLY A 28 12.02 -1.62 5.08
N VAL A 29 13.12 -1.66 4.33
CA VAL A 29 13.12 -2.14 2.94
C VAL A 29 13.00 -3.67 2.93
N PRO A 30 12.03 -4.26 2.22
CA PRO A 30 11.93 -5.70 2.10
C PRO A 30 13.22 -6.30 1.53
N THR A 31 13.65 -7.40 2.13
CA THR A 31 14.89 -8.10 1.78
C THR A 31 14.57 -9.55 1.48
N ARG A 32 15.31 -10.12 0.53
CA ARG A 32 15.14 -11.53 0.16
C ARG A 32 15.64 -12.45 1.26
N GLY A 33 14.87 -13.49 1.50
CA GLY A 33 15.26 -14.59 2.36
C GLY A 33 14.26 -15.73 2.30
N GLU A 34 14.68 -16.89 2.80
CA GLU A 34 13.80 -18.03 3.02
C GLU A 34 13.21 -17.92 4.42
N ILE A 35 11.90 -18.13 4.53
CA ILE A 35 11.18 -18.19 5.79
C ILE A 35 10.50 -19.56 5.85
N LYS A 36 10.79 -20.33 6.89
CA LYS A 36 10.23 -21.66 7.11
C LYS A 36 9.57 -21.71 8.48
N ILE A 37 8.50 -22.49 8.57
CA ILE A 37 7.80 -22.78 9.82
C ILE A 37 7.91 -24.29 10.07
N ASP A 38 8.42 -24.67 11.23
CA ASP A 38 8.54 -26.06 11.64
C ASP A 38 8.40 -26.18 13.16
N ALA A 39 7.55 -27.10 13.61
CA ALA A 39 7.38 -27.47 15.02
C ALA A 39 7.30 -26.28 16.02
N GLY A 40 6.53 -25.22 15.71
CA GLY A 40 6.39 -24.05 16.58
C GLY A 40 7.57 -23.06 16.52
N ARG A 41 8.42 -23.16 15.50
CA ARG A 41 9.54 -22.25 15.24
C ARG A 41 9.49 -21.68 13.83
N ILE A 42 9.85 -20.40 13.72
CA ILE A 42 10.08 -19.73 12.44
C ILE A 42 11.58 -19.59 12.28
N THR A 43 12.11 -20.13 11.18
CA THR A 43 13.50 -19.92 10.79
C THR A 43 13.55 -19.00 9.59
N CYS A 44 14.48 -18.05 9.64
CA CYS A 44 14.74 -17.15 8.53
C CYS A 44 16.20 -17.26 8.12
N GLU A 45 16.42 -17.32 6.81
CA GLU A 45 17.74 -17.34 6.18
C GLU A 45 17.81 -16.23 5.14
N SER A 46 18.89 -15.46 5.17
CA SER A 46 19.19 -14.46 4.15
C SER A 46 20.65 -14.59 3.70
N ARG A 47 20.96 -14.05 2.53
CA ARG A 47 22.32 -13.99 2.00
C ARG A 47 23.18 -12.92 2.67
N HIS A 48 22.54 -11.99 3.39
CA HIS A 48 23.18 -10.89 4.09
C HIS A 48 23.35 -11.26 5.57
N ASP A 49 24.46 -10.84 6.17
CA ASP A 49 24.77 -11.06 7.61
C ASP A 49 24.38 -9.84 8.46
N GLU A 50 23.64 -8.89 7.89
CA GLU A 50 23.16 -7.70 8.58
C GLU A 50 21.92 -8.02 9.43
N PRO A 51 21.68 -7.32 10.55
CA PRO A 51 20.45 -7.48 11.31
C PRO A 51 19.18 -7.27 10.47
N LEU A 52 18.26 -8.24 10.55
CA LEU A 52 16.99 -8.23 9.82
C LEU A 52 15.80 -8.21 10.79
N ALA A 53 14.69 -7.65 10.34
CA ALA A 53 13.40 -7.78 10.97
C ALA A 53 12.53 -8.81 10.23
N LEU A 54 11.67 -9.50 10.96
CA LEU A 54 10.64 -10.38 10.41
C LEU A 54 9.31 -9.63 10.40
N SER A 55 8.68 -9.55 9.23
CA SER A 55 7.32 -9.06 9.03
C SER A 55 6.38 -10.26 8.92
N VAL A 56 5.32 -10.34 9.73
CA VAL A 56 4.40 -11.48 9.81
C VAL A 56 2.97 -11.05 10.13
N LEU A 57 1.98 -11.77 9.60
CA LEU A 57 0.59 -11.65 10.04
C LEU A 57 0.44 -12.29 11.42
N TRP A 58 0.05 -11.49 12.41
CA TRP A 58 -0.06 -11.93 13.79
C TRP A 58 -1.44 -11.65 14.37
N PRO A 59 -2.07 -12.62 15.05
CA PRO A 59 -3.33 -12.39 15.74
C PRO A 59 -3.12 -11.60 17.02
N VAL A 60 -3.83 -10.48 17.15
CA VAL A 60 -3.81 -9.63 18.34
C VAL A 60 -5.20 -9.67 18.98
N ALA A 61 -5.24 -10.05 20.27
CA ALA A 61 -6.48 -10.15 21.04
C ALA A 61 -7.27 -8.84 20.97
N ASP A 62 -8.56 -8.96 20.64
CA ASP A 62 -9.52 -7.86 20.43
C ASP A 62 -9.12 -6.79 19.39
N PHE A 63 -8.16 -7.09 18.51
CA PHE A 63 -7.72 -6.18 17.45
C PHE A 63 -7.79 -6.85 16.07
N GLY A 64 -7.60 -8.17 16.01
CA GLY A 64 -7.70 -8.99 14.79
C GLY A 64 -6.35 -9.47 14.27
N LEU A 65 -6.34 -9.96 13.04
CA LEU A 65 -5.13 -10.41 12.34
C LEU A 65 -4.47 -9.22 11.64
N VAL A 66 -3.25 -8.86 12.04
CA VAL A 66 -2.58 -7.65 11.54
C VAL A 66 -1.12 -7.90 11.18
N GLN A 67 -0.62 -7.21 10.17
CA GLN A 67 0.80 -7.25 9.80
C GLN A 67 1.62 -6.54 10.87
N LEU A 68 2.49 -7.29 11.55
CA LEU A 68 3.43 -6.80 12.54
C LEU A 68 4.86 -7.10 12.09
N GLU A 69 5.80 -6.43 12.72
CA GLU A 69 7.22 -6.56 12.43
C GLU A 69 7.97 -6.70 13.76
N THR A 70 9.10 -7.40 13.78
CA THR A 70 10.06 -7.34 14.88
C THR A 70 10.97 -6.13 14.74
N THR A 71 11.76 -5.81 15.76
CA THR A 71 12.93 -4.94 15.53
C THR A 71 13.94 -5.65 14.62
N ARG A 72 14.93 -4.92 14.10
CA ARG A 72 16.06 -5.56 13.42
C ARG A 72 16.92 -6.28 14.45
N LEU A 73 17.05 -7.59 14.30
CA LEU A 73 17.72 -8.47 15.25
C LEU A 73 18.95 -9.08 14.59
N PRO A 74 20.08 -9.25 15.31
CA PRO A 74 21.22 -10.00 14.77
C PRO A 74 20.87 -11.49 14.65
N ALA A 75 21.51 -12.18 13.70
CA ALA A 75 21.40 -13.63 13.57
C ALA A 75 21.97 -14.31 14.83
N ARG A 76 21.27 -15.31 15.35
CA ARG A 76 21.74 -16.17 16.46
C ARG A 76 21.02 -17.51 16.46
N GLU A 77 21.65 -18.52 17.06
CA GLU A 77 21.07 -19.87 17.19
C GLU A 77 19.98 -19.93 18.27
N GLU A 78 20.16 -19.16 19.35
CA GLU A 78 19.17 -19.08 20.43
C GLU A 78 17.88 -18.41 19.91
N PRO A 79 16.71 -19.06 20.02
CA PRO A 79 15.46 -18.48 19.56
C PRO A 79 15.17 -17.11 20.19
N TYR A 80 14.64 -16.19 19.42
CA TYR A 80 13.94 -15.01 19.94
C TYR A 80 12.51 -15.39 20.29
N LEU A 81 11.99 -14.85 21.39
CA LEU A 81 10.56 -14.96 21.70
C LEU A 81 9.79 -13.97 20.82
N LEU A 82 9.09 -14.48 19.80
CA LEU A 82 8.44 -13.66 18.79
C LEU A 82 7.43 -12.67 19.42
N ASN A 83 6.64 -13.13 20.39
CA ASN A 83 5.65 -12.30 21.09
C ASN A 83 6.31 -11.02 21.68
N ILE A 84 7.47 -11.16 22.35
CA ILE A 84 8.23 -10.02 22.90
C ILE A 84 8.68 -9.10 21.78
N GLU A 85 9.27 -9.64 20.72
CA GLU A 85 9.90 -8.81 19.68
C GLU A 85 8.86 -8.05 18.84
N LEU A 86 7.66 -8.61 18.65
CA LEU A 86 6.52 -7.90 18.05
C LEU A 86 6.02 -6.77 18.95
N ALA A 87 5.88 -7.02 20.27
CA ALA A 87 5.49 -6.00 21.25
C ALA A 87 6.54 -4.87 21.33
N ARG A 88 7.83 -5.23 21.38
CA ARG A 88 8.98 -4.31 21.41
C ARG A 88 8.94 -3.37 20.21
N HIS A 89 8.79 -3.92 19.01
CA HIS A 89 8.72 -3.12 17.80
C HIS A 89 7.51 -2.20 17.79
N ARG A 90 6.33 -2.69 18.20
CA ARG A 90 5.11 -1.87 18.24
C ARG A 90 5.28 -0.67 19.17
N LEU A 91 5.85 -0.86 20.36
CA LEU A 91 6.15 0.22 21.31
C LEU A 91 7.20 1.20 20.77
N MET A 92 8.27 0.70 20.14
CA MET A 92 9.27 1.52 19.46
C MET A 92 8.62 2.41 18.39
N ARG A 93 7.73 1.85 17.56
CA ARG A 93 7.03 2.57 16.49
C ARG A 93 6.11 3.66 17.04
N ILE A 94 5.44 3.43 18.18
CA ILE A 94 4.66 4.47 18.86
C ILE A 94 5.58 5.62 19.26
N SER A 95 6.71 5.33 19.91
CA SER A 95 7.66 6.37 20.34
C SER A 95 8.18 7.20 19.16
N GLN A 96 8.59 6.54 18.08
CA GLN A 96 9.06 7.21 16.86
C GLN A 96 7.98 8.10 16.23
N LYS A 97 6.73 7.62 16.15
CA LYS A 97 5.63 8.42 15.60
C LYS A 97 5.20 9.55 16.52
N CYS A 98 5.25 9.39 17.84
CA CYS A 98 5.07 10.50 18.78
C CYS A 98 6.09 11.61 18.54
N GLU A 99 7.35 11.26 18.27
CA GLU A 99 8.42 12.21 17.97
C GLU A 99 8.19 12.91 16.62
N GLU A 100 8.04 12.11 15.56
CA GLU A 100 7.86 12.59 14.19
C GLU A 100 6.65 13.52 14.05
N TRP A 101 5.56 13.22 14.78
CA TRP A 101 4.32 14.00 14.74
C TRP A 101 4.26 15.12 15.79
N GLY A 102 5.28 15.25 16.65
CA GLY A 102 5.34 16.27 17.70
C GLY A 102 4.22 16.13 18.74
N LEU A 103 3.94 14.90 19.19
CA LEU A 103 2.83 14.58 20.10
C LEU A 103 3.24 14.40 21.56
N PHE A 104 4.54 14.45 21.88
CA PHE A 104 5.00 14.56 23.27
C PHE A 104 4.46 15.89 23.84
N ASP A 105 3.54 15.82 24.79
CA ASP A 105 2.89 16.97 25.44
C ASP A 105 1.87 17.75 24.58
N TYR A 106 1.28 17.09 23.58
CA TYR A 106 0.20 17.69 22.82
C TYR A 106 -1.14 17.67 23.60
N PRO A 107 -1.86 18.79 23.74
CA PRO A 107 -3.14 18.82 24.45
C PRO A 107 -4.17 17.84 23.85
N GLY A 108 -4.73 16.96 24.68
CA GLY A 108 -5.66 15.90 24.25
C GLY A 108 -5.01 14.53 24.07
N MET A 109 -3.68 14.40 24.23
CA MET A 109 -2.98 13.11 24.22
C MET A 109 -2.98 12.41 25.59
N GLU A 110 -3.48 13.01 26.67
CA GLU A 110 -3.29 12.55 28.04
C GLU A 110 -3.77 11.10 28.26
N GLN A 111 -4.95 10.78 27.72
CA GLN A 111 -5.52 9.43 27.78
C GLN A 111 -4.73 8.43 26.92
N ILE A 112 -4.29 8.85 25.73
CA ILE A 112 -3.51 8.00 24.82
C ILE A 112 -2.15 7.70 25.44
N SER A 113 -1.48 8.70 26.02
CA SER A 113 -0.24 8.53 26.75
C SER A 113 -0.38 7.62 27.97
N ALA A 114 -1.53 7.64 28.66
CA ALA A 114 -1.82 6.68 29.72
C ALA A 114 -1.92 5.24 29.17
N SER A 115 -2.65 5.03 28.07
CA SER A 115 -2.73 3.71 27.43
C SER A 115 -1.37 3.20 26.89
N VAL A 116 -0.49 4.10 26.44
CA VAL A 116 0.88 3.74 26.06
C VAL A 116 1.69 3.29 27.27
N ARG A 117 1.55 3.96 28.43
CA ARG A 117 2.19 3.52 29.69
C ARG A 117 1.67 2.15 30.13
N ASP A 118 0.36 1.91 30.07
CA ASP A 118 -0.21 0.60 30.42
C ASP A 118 0.34 -0.54 29.53
N ALA A 119 0.65 -0.23 28.26
CA ALA A 119 1.30 -1.16 27.35
C ALA A 119 2.78 -1.37 27.69
N GLN A 120 3.49 -0.32 28.09
CA GLN A 120 4.88 -0.40 28.56
C GLN A 120 4.99 -1.21 29.86
N ASP A 121 4.09 -1.02 30.81
CA ASP A 121 4.08 -1.76 32.08
C ASP A 121 3.87 -3.26 31.84
N ALA A 122 2.94 -3.63 30.95
CA ALA A 122 2.75 -5.02 30.55
C ALA A 122 4.00 -5.59 29.82
N PHE A 123 4.68 -4.76 29.03
CA PHE A 123 5.92 -5.17 28.36
C PHE A 123 7.06 -5.38 29.35
N VAL A 124 7.17 -4.52 30.38
CA VAL A 124 8.13 -4.71 31.48
C VAL A 124 7.86 -6.03 32.20
N ALA A 125 6.59 -6.33 32.52
CA ALA A 125 6.22 -7.61 33.12
C ALA A 125 6.62 -8.81 32.23
N ALA A 126 6.54 -8.68 30.90
CA ALA A 126 7.01 -9.71 29.97
C ALA A 126 8.53 -9.94 30.08
N LEU A 127 9.32 -8.86 30.20
CA LEU A 127 10.76 -8.94 30.35
C LEU A 127 11.18 -9.49 31.72
N GLU A 128 10.43 -9.21 32.78
CA GLU A 128 10.65 -9.75 34.13
C GLU A 128 10.45 -11.27 34.21
N HIS A 129 9.66 -11.83 33.29
CA HIS A 129 9.39 -13.28 33.20
C HIS A 129 10.22 -13.95 32.09
N ALA A 130 11.35 -13.38 31.66
CA ALA A 130 12.17 -13.94 30.58
C ALA A 130 12.60 -15.40 30.80
N ASP A 131 12.70 -15.85 32.06
CA ASP A 131 13.03 -17.23 32.44
C ASP A 131 11.83 -18.21 32.33
N ASP A 132 10.60 -17.71 32.09
CA ASP A 132 9.38 -18.49 31.84
C ASP A 132 8.76 -18.03 30.50
N PRO A 133 9.20 -18.60 29.35
CA PRO A 133 8.78 -18.14 28.04
C PRO A 133 7.26 -18.14 27.81
N PRO A 134 6.48 -19.16 28.25
CA PRO A 134 5.02 -19.10 28.24
C PRO A 134 4.43 -17.90 29.00
N ALA A 135 4.95 -17.56 30.20
CA ALA A 135 4.47 -16.40 30.95
C ALA A 135 4.88 -15.08 30.30
N ALA A 136 6.13 -14.98 29.85
CA ALA A 136 6.61 -13.82 29.11
C ALA A 136 5.78 -13.56 27.85
N ALA A 137 5.44 -14.60 27.10
CA ALA A 137 4.60 -14.51 25.91
C ALA A 137 3.20 -13.94 26.22
N ARG A 138 2.54 -14.39 27.30
CA ARG A 138 1.22 -13.87 27.71
C ARG A 138 1.27 -12.37 28.03
N HIS A 139 2.28 -11.93 28.78
CA HIS A 139 2.46 -10.51 29.08
C HIS A 139 2.83 -9.68 27.84
N ALA A 140 3.63 -10.25 26.93
CA ALA A 140 3.96 -9.61 25.66
C ALA A 140 2.73 -9.45 24.75
N ASP A 141 1.84 -10.44 24.71
CA ASP A 141 0.58 -10.36 23.97
C ASP A 141 -0.37 -9.30 24.57
N GLU A 142 -0.43 -9.20 25.91
CA GLU A 142 -1.16 -8.14 26.59
C GLU A 142 -0.60 -6.75 26.22
N ALA A 143 0.72 -6.60 26.29
CA ALA A 143 1.42 -5.37 25.91
C ALA A 143 1.13 -5.00 24.46
N LEU A 144 1.22 -5.98 23.55
CA LEU A 144 0.96 -5.81 22.14
C LEU A 144 -0.48 -5.39 21.86
N SER A 145 -1.48 -6.01 22.50
CA SER A 145 -2.89 -5.63 22.36
C SER A 145 -3.13 -4.18 22.81
N LYS A 146 -2.62 -3.79 23.98
CA LYS A 146 -2.69 -2.41 24.48
C LYS A 146 -1.99 -1.42 23.54
N ALA A 147 -0.78 -1.77 23.08
CA ALA A 147 0.02 -0.93 22.19
C ALA A 147 -0.66 -0.73 20.82
N CYS A 148 -1.28 -1.77 20.25
CA CYS A 148 -2.02 -1.67 18.98
C CYS A 148 -3.23 -0.73 19.11
N ARG A 149 -4.01 -0.85 20.19
CA ARG A 149 -5.14 0.07 20.47
C ARG A 149 -4.68 1.51 20.67
N ALA A 150 -3.60 1.71 21.44
CA ALA A 150 -3.03 3.04 21.65
C ALA A 150 -2.50 3.65 20.35
N SER A 151 -1.85 2.85 19.49
CA SER A 151 -1.38 3.26 18.16
C SER A 151 -2.54 3.76 17.29
N GLU A 152 -3.63 3.00 17.22
CA GLU A 152 -4.82 3.36 16.43
C GLU A 152 -5.47 4.65 16.95
N ALA A 153 -5.60 4.78 18.27
CA ALA A 153 -6.12 6.00 18.89
C ALA A 153 -5.25 7.22 18.56
N MET A 154 -3.92 7.07 18.62
CA MET A 154 -2.96 8.11 18.26
C MET A 154 -3.05 8.50 16.78
N CYS A 155 -3.12 7.52 15.86
CA CYS A 155 -3.29 7.76 14.43
C CYS A 155 -4.57 8.55 14.16
N ARG A 156 -5.70 8.16 14.78
CA ARG A 156 -6.98 8.87 14.65
C ARG A 156 -6.92 10.28 15.21
N PHE A 157 -6.30 10.47 16.38
CA PHE A 157 -6.11 11.78 16.98
C PHE A 157 -5.33 12.71 16.03
N HIS A 158 -4.17 12.26 15.57
CA HIS A 158 -3.33 13.03 14.64
C HIS A 158 -4.05 13.33 13.33
N ALA A 159 -4.75 12.36 12.74
CA ALA A 159 -5.52 12.57 11.50
C ALA A 159 -6.62 13.62 11.68
N ASN A 160 -7.33 13.62 12.82
CA ASN A 160 -8.41 14.58 13.08
C ASN A 160 -7.90 16.02 13.15
N VAL A 161 -6.71 16.26 13.71
CA VAL A 161 -6.10 17.61 13.76
C VAL A 161 -6.02 18.24 12.35
N PHE A 162 -5.68 17.46 11.32
CA PHE A 162 -5.62 17.96 9.95
C PHE A 162 -6.96 17.93 9.23
N LEU A 163 -7.78 16.89 9.46
CA LEU A 163 -9.10 16.78 8.84
C LEU A 163 -10.02 17.91 9.29
N ASP A 164 -10.01 18.27 10.57
CA ASP A 164 -10.85 19.35 11.09
C ASP A 164 -10.40 20.71 10.55
N ARG A 165 -9.10 20.95 10.40
CA ARG A 165 -8.58 22.14 9.69
C ARG A 165 -9.08 22.22 8.25
N ARG A 166 -9.03 21.11 7.50
CA ARG A 166 -9.54 21.06 6.10
C ARG A 166 -11.05 21.25 6.02
N ARG A 167 -11.80 20.71 6.99
CA ARG A 167 -13.26 20.93 7.08
C ARG A 167 -13.57 22.39 7.35
N GLN A 168 -12.84 23.04 8.25
CA GLN A 168 -13.02 24.46 8.57
C GLN A 168 -12.63 25.39 7.42
N SER A 169 -11.58 25.07 6.65
CA SER A 169 -11.17 25.87 5.49
C SER A 169 -12.06 25.66 4.26
N GLY A 170 -12.90 24.62 4.25
CA GLY A 170 -13.70 24.24 3.08
C GLY A 170 -12.90 23.50 1.99
N ASP A 171 -11.64 23.14 2.25
CA ASP A 171 -10.76 22.37 1.33
C ASP A 171 -10.96 20.86 1.41
N ALA A 172 -11.96 20.38 2.17
CA ALA A 172 -12.33 18.97 2.13
C ALA A 172 -12.77 18.60 0.70
N SER A 173 -12.18 17.52 0.15
CA SER A 173 -12.52 17.03 -1.19
C SER A 173 -14.03 16.81 -1.29
N ARG A 174 -14.66 17.47 -2.27
CA ARG A 174 -16.09 17.26 -2.60
C ARG A 174 -16.33 15.95 -3.34
N ALA A 175 -15.27 15.22 -3.69
CA ALA A 175 -15.34 13.93 -4.35
C ALA A 175 -14.60 12.88 -3.51
N ALA A 176 -15.28 12.37 -2.48
CA ALA A 176 -14.73 11.43 -1.51
C ALA A 176 -15.04 9.98 -1.89
N ILE A 177 -16.22 9.74 -2.45
CA ILE A 177 -16.70 8.40 -2.78
C ILE A 177 -16.93 8.31 -4.28
N GLY A 178 -16.44 7.25 -4.90
CA GLY A 178 -16.63 7.02 -6.32
C GLY A 178 -16.78 5.56 -6.67
N VAL A 179 -17.16 5.33 -7.92
CA VAL A 179 -17.46 4.01 -8.46
C VAL A 179 -16.60 3.74 -9.69
N LEU A 180 -16.05 2.54 -9.80
CA LEU A 180 -15.44 2.05 -11.03
C LEU A 180 -16.54 1.68 -12.02
N LEU A 181 -16.56 2.33 -13.18
CA LEU A 181 -17.50 1.97 -14.23
C LEU A 181 -17.02 0.70 -14.94
N PRO A 182 -17.87 -0.35 -15.04
CA PRO A 182 -17.59 -1.51 -15.86
C PRO A 182 -17.30 -1.12 -17.31
N ALA A 183 -16.56 -1.97 -18.01
CA ALA A 183 -16.47 -1.89 -19.46
C ALA A 183 -17.87 -1.83 -20.07
N ASP A 184 -18.06 -1.03 -21.12
CA ASP A 184 -19.30 -1.01 -21.91
C ASP A 184 -20.54 -0.45 -21.20
N THR A 185 -20.34 0.40 -20.19
CA THR A 185 -21.41 1.09 -19.43
C THR A 185 -22.30 2.05 -20.27
N GLY A 186 -22.09 2.17 -21.58
CA GLY A 186 -22.60 3.24 -22.44
C GLY A 186 -24.11 3.51 -22.44
N ASP A 187 -24.94 2.48 -22.18
CA ASP A 187 -26.41 2.59 -22.22
C ASP A 187 -27.09 2.48 -20.84
N LEU A 188 -26.32 2.35 -19.75
CA LEU A 188 -26.89 2.25 -18.41
C LEU A 188 -27.41 3.61 -17.91
N ALA A 189 -28.60 3.62 -17.30
CA ALA A 189 -29.09 4.74 -16.51
C ALA A 189 -28.30 4.81 -15.19
N LEU A 190 -27.04 5.28 -15.28
CA LEU A 190 -26.11 5.35 -14.15
C LEU A 190 -26.67 6.14 -12.96
N SER A 191 -27.44 7.20 -13.22
CA SER A 191 -28.09 7.98 -12.16
C SER A 191 -29.00 7.11 -11.29
N ASP A 192 -29.79 6.26 -11.94
CA ASP A 192 -30.81 5.44 -11.29
C ASP A 192 -30.15 4.25 -10.59
N ALA A 193 -29.12 3.67 -11.19
CA ALA A 193 -28.35 2.57 -10.61
C ALA A 193 -27.51 2.98 -9.39
N LEU A 194 -26.96 4.19 -9.39
CA LEU A 194 -26.04 4.66 -8.33
C LEU A 194 -26.75 5.39 -7.18
N GLY A 195 -28.04 5.74 -7.36
CA GLY A 195 -28.86 6.32 -6.29
C GLY A 195 -28.36 7.66 -5.73
N GLY A 196 -27.51 8.39 -6.47
CA GLY A 196 -27.00 9.71 -6.08
C GLY A 196 -25.96 9.72 -4.95
N GLY A 197 -25.45 8.57 -4.51
CA GLY A 197 -24.47 8.48 -3.41
C GLY A 197 -23.00 8.58 -3.82
N MET A 198 -22.72 8.72 -5.11
CA MET A 198 -21.36 8.75 -5.67
C MET A 198 -21.01 10.16 -6.12
N ASP A 199 -19.80 10.61 -5.81
CA ASP A 199 -19.31 11.93 -6.21
C ASP A 199 -18.56 11.89 -7.56
N PHE A 200 -17.91 10.76 -7.84
CA PHE A 200 -17.11 10.59 -9.06
C PHE A 200 -17.23 9.18 -9.67
N ALA A 201 -16.97 9.11 -10.97
CA ALA A 201 -16.86 7.88 -11.72
C ALA A 201 -15.41 7.66 -12.15
N HIS A 202 -14.84 6.51 -11.79
CA HIS A 202 -13.57 6.05 -12.34
C HIS A 202 -13.82 5.33 -13.66
N ILE A 203 -13.23 5.88 -14.72
CA ILE A 203 -13.29 5.36 -16.07
C ILE A 203 -11.94 4.69 -16.36
N PRO A 204 -11.90 3.38 -16.67
CA PRO A 204 -10.67 2.66 -16.98
C PRO A 204 -10.15 3.02 -18.38
N PHE A 205 -8.83 3.20 -18.50
CA PHE A 205 -8.12 3.49 -19.75
C PHE A 205 -7.04 2.43 -20.08
N PRO A 206 -7.36 1.12 -20.13
CA PRO A 206 -6.35 0.12 -20.45
C PRO A 206 -5.83 0.35 -21.88
N TRP A 207 -4.50 0.47 -22.01
CA TRP A 207 -3.85 0.82 -23.27
C TRP A 207 -4.22 -0.17 -24.38
N GLN A 208 -4.26 -1.47 -24.08
CA GLN A 208 -4.69 -2.52 -25.00
C GLN A 208 -6.04 -2.23 -25.67
N ARG A 209 -7.03 -1.71 -24.94
CA ARG A 209 -8.36 -1.44 -25.51
C ARG A 209 -8.38 -0.16 -26.35
N ILE A 210 -7.59 0.83 -25.94
CA ILE A 210 -7.47 2.09 -26.68
C ILE A 210 -6.69 1.88 -27.97
N GLN A 211 -5.64 1.06 -27.95
CA GLN A 211 -4.73 0.83 -29.08
C GLN A 211 -4.45 -0.68 -29.23
N PRO A 212 -5.44 -1.47 -29.72
CA PRO A 212 -5.28 -2.91 -29.87
C PRO A 212 -4.28 -3.31 -30.95
N LYS A 213 -3.95 -2.39 -31.87
CA LYS A 213 -2.94 -2.53 -32.93
C LYS A 213 -1.96 -1.37 -32.85
N GLU A 214 -0.75 -1.56 -33.34
CA GLU A 214 0.32 -0.53 -33.32
C GLU A 214 -0.15 0.78 -33.95
N HIS A 215 -0.87 0.70 -35.08
CA HIS A 215 -1.46 1.86 -35.74
C HIS A 215 -2.96 1.99 -35.43
N GLY A 216 -3.35 3.21 -35.08
CA GLY A 216 -4.74 3.58 -34.80
C GLY A 216 -5.10 3.55 -33.31
N ALA A 217 -6.14 4.28 -32.93
CA ALA A 217 -6.76 4.16 -31.61
C ALA A 217 -8.28 4.15 -31.73
N THR A 218 -8.91 3.42 -30.81
CA THR A 218 -10.36 3.31 -30.69
C THR A 218 -10.78 3.86 -29.33
N TYR A 219 -11.64 4.87 -29.36
CA TYR A 219 -12.14 5.53 -28.14
C TYR A 219 -13.64 5.38 -27.94
N SER A 220 -14.36 4.69 -28.82
CA SER A 220 -15.83 4.64 -28.84
C SER A 220 -16.44 4.21 -27.49
N ALA A 221 -15.97 3.09 -26.92
CA ALA A 221 -16.42 2.61 -25.61
C ALA A 221 -16.12 3.63 -24.50
N THR A 222 -14.90 4.16 -24.45
CA THR A 222 -14.50 5.15 -23.44
C THR A 222 -15.27 6.46 -23.57
N ASP A 223 -15.52 6.93 -24.80
CA ASP A 223 -16.32 8.14 -25.07
C ASP A 223 -17.75 7.98 -24.53
N GLN A 224 -18.34 6.79 -24.69
CA GLN A 224 -19.65 6.46 -24.14
C GLN A 224 -19.64 6.48 -22.60
N MET A 225 -18.63 5.91 -21.96
CA MET A 225 -18.49 5.93 -20.50
C MET A 225 -18.33 7.36 -19.95
N VAL A 226 -17.50 8.19 -20.61
CA VAL A 226 -17.32 9.60 -20.24
C VAL A 226 -18.64 10.37 -20.39
N LYS A 227 -19.39 10.11 -21.47
CA LYS A 227 -20.71 10.71 -21.69
C LYS A 227 -21.71 10.26 -20.63
N ALA A 228 -21.71 8.98 -20.27
CA ALA A 228 -22.60 8.40 -19.27
C ALA A 228 -22.33 9.00 -17.87
N ALA A 229 -21.05 9.08 -17.46
CA ALA A 229 -20.64 9.72 -16.20
C ALA A 229 -21.10 11.19 -16.14
N ARG A 230 -20.88 11.95 -17.23
CA ARG A 230 -21.31 13.36 -17.32
C ARG A 230 -22.83 13.50 -17.27
N LYS A 231 -23.57 12.62 -17.94
CA LYS A 231 -25.05 12.61 -17.91
C LYS A 231 -25.58 12.34 -16.50
N ALA A 232 -24.88 11.51 -15.73
CA ALA A 232 -25.19 11.24 -14.33
C ALA A 232 -24.71 12.34 -13.35
N GLY A 233 -24.07 13.40 -13.83
CA GLY A 233 -23.56 14.49 -13.00
C GLY A 233 -22.29 14.14 -12.21
N LEU A 234 -21.64 13.01 -12.51
CA LEU A 234 -20.46 12.54 -11.80
C LEU A 234 -19.19 13.21 -12.34
N VAL A 235 -18.28 13.57 -11.44
CA VAL A 235 -16.92 14.00 -11.81
C VAL A 235 -16.18 12.79 -12.41
N ALA A 236 -15.53 12.95 -13.54
CA ALA A 236 -14.80 11.85 -14.17
C ALA A 236 -13.34 11.78 -13.71
N ARG A 237 -12.90 10.61 -13.25
CA ARG A 237 -11.51 10.24 -13.02
C ARG A 237 -11.09 9.19 -14.06
N GLY A 238 -10.05 9.45 -14.83
CA GLY A 238 -9.58 8.54 -15.88
C GLY A 238 -8.27 7.84 -15.49
N GLY A 239 -8.10 6.58 -15.88
CA GLY A 239 -6.81 5.89 -15.83
C GLY A 239 -6.90 4.44 -15.33
N PRO A 240 -5.76 3.79 -15.03
CA PRO A 240 -4.41 4.30 -15.27
C PRO A 240 -4.15 4.52 -16.77
N LEU A 241 -3.39 5.57 -17.12
CA LEU A 241 -2.93 5.81 -18.50
C LEU A 241 -1.79 4.85 -18.86
N LEU A 242 -0.83 4.70 -17.95
CA LEU A 242 0.21 3.69 -18.05
C LEU A 242 0.01 2.65 -16.95
N SER A 243 -0.14 1.41 -17.37
CA SER A 243 -0.09 0.20 -16.55
C SER A 243 0.49 -0.89 -17.44
N PHE A 244 1.51 -1.58 -16.95
CA PHE A 244 2.19 -2.64 -17.69
C PHE A 244 1.75 -4.03 -17.25
N THR A 245 0.57 -4.16 -16.63
CA THR A 245 -0.02 -5.47 -16.33
C THR A 245 -0.40 -6.21 -17.61
N VAL A 246 -0.50 -7.54 -17.55
CA VAL A 246 -0.88 -8.40 -18.69
C VAL A 246 -2.22 -7.98 -19.32
N SER A 247 -3.16 -7.46 -18.53
CA SER A 247 -4.48 -7.02 -18.99
C SER A 247 -4.52 -5.60 -19.57
N SER A 248 -3.43 -4.86 -19.45
CA SER A 248 -3.33 -3.45 -19.87
C SER A 248 -2.46 -3.26 -21.10
N VAL A 249 -1.43 -4.09 -21.28
CA VAL A 249 -0.43 -3.97 -22.35
C VAL A 249 -0.99 -4.46 -23.69
N PRO A 250 -0.93 -3.65 -24.77
CA PRO A 250 -1.28 -4.13 -26.10
C PRO A 250 -0.33 -5.26 -26.56
N PRO A 251 -0.82 -6.33 -27.21
CA PRO A 251 0.02 -7.43 -27.67
C PRO A 251 1.17 -7.02 -28.59
N TRP A 252 0.99 -5.98 -29.41
CA TRP A 252 2.02 -5.47 -30.32
C TRP A 252 3.19 -4.79 -29.58
N LEU A 253 2.96 -4.25 -28.39
CA LEU A 253 4.00 -3.57 -27.61
C LEU A 253 4.99 -4.58 -27.01
N VAL A 254 4.54 -5.81 -26.75
CA VAL A 254 5.38 -6.89 -26.19
C VAL A 254 6.56 -7.24 -27.10
N ILE A 255 6.42 -7.04 -28.42
CA ILE A 255 7.51 -7.26 -29.39
C ILE A 255 8.73 -6.36 -29.11
N TRP A 256 8.50 -5.23 -28.42
CA TRP A 256 9.50 -4.24 -28.07
C TRP A 256 10.06 -4.41 -26.65
N GLU A 257 9.83 -5.54 -25.98
CA GLU A 257 10.19 -5.74 -24.55
C GLU A 257 11.66 -5.46 -24.20
N ASN A 258 12.57 -5.55 -25.17
CA ASN A 258 14.00 -5.30 -25.00
C ASN A 258 14.43 -3.89 -25.45
N ASP A 259 13.50 -3.04 -25.91
CA ASP A 259 13.75 -1.68 -26.39
C ASP A 259 12.97 -0.67 -25.55
N TYR A 260 13.60 -0.26 -24.45
CA TYR A 260 13.02 0.72 -23.54
C TYR A 260 12.72 2.06 -24.23
N GLU A 261 13.61 2.54 -25.11
CA GLU A 261 13.45 3.84 -25.76
C GLU A 261 12.20 3.85 -26.65
N ALA A 262 12.01 2.79 -27.43
CA ALA A 262 10.80 2.61 -28.23
C ALA A 262 9.53 2.57 -27.36
N ILE A 263 9.53 1.77 -26.28
CA ILE A 263 8.37 1.70 -25.37
C ILE A 263 8.08 3.06 -24.74
N ALA A 264 9.10 3.80 -24.30
CA ALA A 264 8.95 5.10 -23.68
C ALA A 264 8.36 6.14 -24.66
N ASP A 265 8.76 6.10 -25.93
CA ASP A 265 8.20 6.95 -26.98
C ASP A 265 6.74 6.58 -27.28
N PHE A 266 6.42 5.29 -27.43
CA PHE A 266 5.03 4.85 -27.59
C PHE A 266 4.14 5.25 -26.40
N ALA A 267 4.68 5.17 -25.18
CA ALA A 267 3.98 5.54 -23.96
C ALA A 267 3.71 7.05 -23.92
N ARG A 268 4.70 7.87 -24.31
CA ARG A 268 4.55 9.32 -24.42
C ARG A 268 3.44 9.70 -25.41
N ASP A 269 3.46 9.11 -26.60
CA ASP A 269 2.46 9.35 -27.63
C ASP A 269 1.06 8.90 -27.20
N HIS A 270 0.97 7.76 -26.52
CA HIS A 270 -0.27 7.26 -25.96
C HIS A 270 -0.86 8.23 -24.90
N VAL A 271 -0.05 8.63 -23.92
CA VAL A 271 -0.46 9.56 -22.86
C VAL A 271 -0.88 10.90 -23.47
N GLN A 272 -0.04 11.49 -24.33
CA GLN A 272 -0.32 12.80 -24.92
C GLN A 272 -1.61 12.81 -25.72
N ARG A 273 -1.79 11.84 -26.62
CA ARG A 273 -2.98 11.72 -27.48
C ARG A 273 -4.25 11.48 -26.66
N THR A 274 -4.19 10.61 -25.66
CA THR A 274 -5.33 10.28 -24.79
C THR A 274 -5.74 11.48 -23.95
N VAL A 275 -4.81 12.10 -23.23
CA VAL A 275 -5.11 13.25 -22.36
C VAL A 275 -5.61 14.43 -23.18
N LYS A 276 -4.98 14.73 -24.33
CA LYS A 276 -5.41 15.82 -25.21
C LYS A 276 -6.84 15.62 -25.75
N ARG A 277 -7.24 14.39 -26.08
CA ARG A 277 -8.61 14.08 -26.54
C ARG A 277 -9.68 14.40 -25.48
N TYR A 278 -9.35 14.14 -24.22
CA TYR A 278 -10.28 14.25 -23.09
C TYR A 278 -10.01 15.49 -22.22
N SER A 279 -9.20 16.43 -22.70
CA SER A 279 -8.88 17.67 -21.98
C SER A 279 -10.15 18.40 -21.57
N GLY A 280 -10.22 18.79 -20.29
CA GLY A 280 -11.39 19.44 -19.70
C GLY A 280 -12.62 18.56 -19.48
N LYS A 281 -12.58 17.26 -19.85
CA LYS A 281 -13.66 16.29 -19.59
C LYS A 281 -13.35 15.39 -18.40
N ILE A 282 -12.07 15.17 -18.11
CA ILE A 282 -11.58 14.36 -16.99
C ILE A 282 -10.96 15.31 -15.97
N ALA A 283 -11.45 15.28 -14.72
CA ALA A 283 -10.99 16.18 -13.67
C ALA A 283 -9.67 15.70 -13.06
N SER A 284 -9.48 14.38 -12.97
CA SER A 284 -8.25 13.77 -12.45
C SER A 284 -7.80 12.57 -13.27
N TRP A 285 -6.50 12.45 -13.52
CA TRP A 285 -5.89 11.32 -14.21
C TRP A 285 -5.03 10.49 -13.27
N ILE A 286 -5.22 9.19 -13.27
CA ILE A 286 -4.23 8.22 -12.81
C ILE A 286 -3.25 8.06 -13.97
N VAL A 287 -2.08 8.68 -13.88
CA VAL A 287 -1.14 8.73 -15.02
C VAL A 287 -0.27 7.47 -15.11
N ALA A 288 0.00 6.86 -13.96
CA ALA A 288 0.75 5.63 -13.82
C ALA A 288 0.11 4.81 -12.70
N GLY A 289 -0.08 3.52 -12.92
CA GLY A 289 -0.61 2.59 -11.91
C GLY A 289 0.20 1.31 -11.86
N GLY A 290 0.70 0.96 -10.67
CA GLY A 290 1.32 -0.33 -10.39
C GLY A 290 2.63 -0.64 -11.13
N LEU A 291 3.31 0.37 -11.68
CA LEU A 291 4.52 0.18 -12.49
C LEU A 291 5.67 -0.51 -11.73
N HIS A 292 5.71 -0.33 -10.40
CA HIS A 292 6.73 -0.85 -9.48
C HIS A 292 6.56 -2.34 -9.14
N ALA A 293 5.32 -2.85 -9.15
CA ALA A 293 4.99 -4.17 -8.59
C ALA A 293 4.47 -5.20 -9.62
N ASP A 294 3.76 -4.78 -10.66
CA ASP A 294 3.10 -5.69 -11.62
C ASP A 294 3.30 -5.19 -13.06
N ALA A 295 4.47 -5.51 -13.62
CA ALA A 295 4.87 -5.13 -14.97
C ALA A 295 5.32 -6.34 -15.80
N VAL A 296 4.83 -6.42 -17.04
CA VAL A 296 5.26 -7.41 -18.03
C VAL A 296 6.71 -7.16 -18.47
N PHE A 297 7.13 -5.89 -18.48
CA PHE A 297 8.47 -5.50 -18.88
C PHE A 297 9.42 -5.48 -17.69
N PRO A 298 10.65 -6.02 -17.82
CA PRO A 298 11.64 -6.06 -16.75
C PRO A 298 12.40 -4.72 -16.64
N PHE A 299 11.67 -3.63 -16.45
CA PHE A 299 12.27 -2.29 -16.36
C PHE A 299 13.11 -2.14 -15.09
N THR A 300 14.16 -1.32 -15.16
CA THR A 300 14.95 -0.91 -13.99
C THR A 300 14.25 0.20 -13.19
N PHE A 301 14.74 0.50 -11.99
CA PHE A 301 14.19 1.57 -11.15
C PHE A 301 14.25 2.92 -11.86
N GLU A 302 15.37 3.20 -12.51
CA GLU A 302 15.60 4.42 -13.27
C GLU A 302 14.60 4.54 -14.43
N GLN A 303 14.35 3.44 -15.13
CA GLN A 303 13.37 3.38 -16.23
C GLN A 303 11.93 3.59 -15.73
N ILE A 304 11.53 2.99 -14.61
CA ILE A 304 10.22 3.22 -14.00
C ILE A 304 10.07 4.68 -13.56
N MET A 305 11.12 5.25 -12.97
CA MET A 305 11.14 6.64 -12.54
C MET A 305 11.04 7.61 -13.72
N ASP A 306 11.77 7.32 -14.81
CA ASP A 306 11.73 8.09 -16.04
C ASP A 306 10.35 8.01 -16.72
N LEU A 307 9.76 6.82 -16.88
CA LEU A 307 8.40 6.64 -17.39
C LEU A 307 7.35 7.38 -16.55
N THR A 308 7.47 7.31 -15.22
CA THR A 308 6.56 8.00 -14.31
C THR A 308 6.66 9.52 -14.49
N ARG A 309 7.89 10.06 -14.55
CA ARG A 309 8.15 11.49 -14.80
C ARG A 309 7.63 11.92 -16.16
N MET A 310 7.87 11.12 -17.19
CA MET A 310 7.42 11.35 -18.55
C MET A 310 5.89 11.42 -18.59
N ALA A 311 5.19 10.44 -17.98
CA ALA A 311 3.74 10.39 -17.97
C ALA A 311 3.12 11.61 -17.26
N VAL A 312 3.65 11.97 -16.09
CA VAL A 312 3.22 13.16 -15.34
C VAL A 312 3.42 14.43 -16.16
N THR A 313 4.62 14.62 -16.73
CA THR A 313 4.97 15.84 -17.49
C THR A 313 4.11 15.96 -18.74
N THR A 314 3.99 14.87 -19.50
CA THR A 314 3.22 14.82 -20.75
C THR A 314 1.74 15.06 -20.49
N ALA A 315 1.16 14.42 -19.46
CA ALA A 315 -0.23 14.64 -19.07
C ALA A 315 -0.46 16.09 -18.62
N LYS A 316 0.46 16.68 -17.83
CA LYS A 316 0.32 18.07 -17.36
C LYS A 316 0.42 19.09 -18.47
N GLN A 317 1.26 18.85 -19.48
CA GLN A 317 1.34 19.69 -20.68
C GLN A 317 0.08 19.59 -21.54
N ALA A 318 -0.48 18.38 -21.67
CA ALA A 318 -1.69 18.14 -22.46
C ALA A 318 -2.98 18.66 -21.78
N ASP A 319 -3.06 18.60 -20.45
CA ASP A 319 -4.13 19.21 -19.65
C ASP A 319 -3.58 19.84 -18.36
N PRO A 320 -3.25 21.14 -18.37
CA PRO A 320 -2.71 21.83 -17.21
C PRO A 320 -3.67 21.93 -16.02
N ARG A 321 -4.99 21.76 -16.24
CA ARG A 321 -6.00 21.93 -15.19
C ARG A 321 -6.34 20.63 -14.48
N ALA A 322 -6.10 19.47 -15.12
CA ALA A 322 -6.35 18.19 -14.49
C ALA A 322 -5.45 17.94 -13.28
N GLN A 323 -6.02 17.31 -12.24
CA GLN A 323 -5.26 16.73 -11.14
C GLN A 323 -4.58 15.44 -11.62
N LEU A 324 -3.33 15.22 -11.24
CA LEU A 324 -2.60 14.00 -11.60
C LEU A 324 -2.39 13.16 -10.34
N VAL A 325 -2.55 11.85 -10.49
CA VAL A 325 -2.46 10.86 -9.43
C VAL A 325 -1.56 9.73 -9.92
N ILE A 326 -0.74 9.22 -9.01
CA ILE A 326 0.02 7.97 -9.19
C ILE A 326 -0.63 6.93 -8.29
N GLU A 327 -0.95 5.77 -8.84
CA GLU A 327 -1.53 4.66 -8.10
C GLU A 327 -0.45 3.65 -7.75
N LEU A 328 -0.30 3.39 -6.45
CA LEU A 328 0.58 2.34 -5.92
C LEU A 328 -0.27 1.12 -5.59
N THR A 329 0.06 -0.01 -6.20
CA THR A 329 -0.41 -1.34 -5.83
C THR A 329 0.50 -1.97 -4.78
N GLN A 330 -0.02 -2.91 -3.99
CA GLN A 330 0.76 -3.66 -2.98
C GLN A 330 1.62 -2.73 -2.08
N PRO A 331 0.99 -1.81 -1.31
CA PRO A 331 1.71 -0.75 -0.60
C PRO A 331 2.60 -1.25 0.54
N TRP A 332 2.55 -2.53 0.86
CA TRP A 332 3.42 -3.17 1.86
C TRP A 332 4.66 -3.81 1.25
N SER A 333 4.86 -3.66 -0.06
CA SER A 333 6.07 -4.05 -0.80
C SER A 333 6.44 -5.53 -0.69
N GLU A 334 5.48 -6.39 -0.35
CA GLU A 334 5.66 -7.84 -0.21
C GLU A 334 6.16 -8.51 -1.50
N TYR A 335 5.90 -7.87 -2.64
CA TYR A 335 6.37 -8.29 -3.95
C TYR A 335 7.91 -8.28 -4.06
N TYR A 336 8.58 -7.31 -3.44
CA TYR A 336 10.03 -7.13 -3.55
C TYR A 336 10.82 -8.24 -2.83
N ALA A 337 10.22 -8.79 -1.76
CA ALA A 337 10.77 -9.95 -1.07
C ALA A 337 10.69 -11.25 -1.92
N ARG A 338 9.80 -11.29 -2.92
CA ARG A 338 9.47 -12.52 -3.68
C ARG A 338 9.94 -12.50 -5.12
N ASN A 339 9.92 -11.34 -5.79
CA ASN A 339 10.27 -11.20 -7.19
C ASN A 339 11.51 -10.31 -7.36
N ALA A 340 12.46 -10.77 -8.15
CA ALA A 340 13.69 -10.07 -8.41
C ALA A 340 13.60 -8.95 -9.44
N SER A 341 12.58 -8.99 -10.28
CA SER A 341 12.35 -8.02 -11.36
C SER A 341 11.39 -6.91 -10.98
N THR A 342 10.86 -6.93 -9.76
CA THR A 342 10.02 -5.86 -9.21
C THR A 342 10.86 -4.89 -8.38
N ILE A 343 10.40 -3.64 -8.26
CA ILE A 343 11.21 -2.54 -7.73
C ILE A 343 10.52 -1.82 -6.58
#